data_AF-A0A2S0WRS1-F1
#
_entry.id   AF-A0A2S0WRS1-F1
#
_cell.length_a   1.000
_cell.length_b   1.000
_cell.length_c   1.000
_cell.angle_alpha   90.00
_cell.angle_beta   90.00
_cell.angle_gamma   90.00
#
_symmetry.space_group_name_H-M   'P 1'
#
loop_
_entity.id
_entity.type
_entity.pdbx_description
1 polymer ?
#
loop_
_entity_poly.entity_id
_entity_poly.type
_entity_poly.pdbx_seq_one_letter_code
_entity_poly.pdbx_strand_id
1 'polypeptide(L)'
;MFAGSYPRHSHVQAVVAGRASYDELDPVKQALVRAEWSRRIEVARTQLDLEATFKTDGRSWSEIDEDGQVVQRRPSADDDSHE
;
A
#
# COMPACT_ATOMS: atom_id res chain seq x y z
N MET A 1 -9.44 -41.61 1.71
CA MET A 1 -10.32 -40.42 1.72
C MET A 1 -9.49 -39.23 2.17
N PHE A 2 -9.23 -38.27 1.28
CA PHE A 2 -8.48 -37.06 1.64
C PHE A 2 -9.43 -36.04 2.27
N ALA A 3 -9.34 -35.87 3.58
CA ALA A 3 -9.99 -34.78 4.29
C ALA A 3 -9.33 -33.46 3.87
N GLY A 4 -9.91 -32.78 2.88
CA GLY A 4 -9.52 -31.45 2.44
C GLY A 4 -9.86 -30.39 3.48
N SER A 5 -9.10 -30.35 4.57
CA SER A 5 -9.12 -29.23 5.51
C SER A 5 -8.28 -28.09 4.91
N TYR A 6 -8.95 -27.01 4.49
CA TYR A 6 -8.39 -25.88 3.74
C TYR A 6 -7.22 -25.19 4.48
N PRO A 7 -5.96 -25.39 4.07
CA PRO A 7 -4.80 -24.66 4.61
C PRO A 7 -4.48 -23.40 3.78
N ARG A 8 -5.38 -23.01 2.85
CA ARG A 8 -5.14 -21.89 1.93
C ARG A 8 -4.95 -20.57 2.67
N HIS A 9 -5.72 -20.33 3.72
CA HIS A 9 -5.67 -19.08 4.45
C HIS A 9 -4.44 -18.94 5.34
N SER A 10 -3.97 -20.04 5.97
CA SER A 10 -2.84 -19.99 6.90
C SER A 10 -1.50 -19.69 6.21
N HIS A 11 -1.27 -20.26 5.02
CA HIS A 11 -0.02 -20.00 4.27
C HIS A 11 0.05 -18.57 3.74
N VAL A 12 -1.07 -18.03 3.25
CA VAL A 12 -1.14 -16.64 2.81
C VAL A 12 -0.83 -15.70 3.97
N GLN A 13 -1.46 -15.90 5.13
CA GLN A 13 -1.18 -15.08 6.31
C GLN A 13 0.26 -15.23 6.83
N ALA A 14 0.86 -16.42 6.70
CA ALA A 14 2.24 -16.65 7.11
C ALA A 14 3.22 -15.86 6.21
N VAL A 15 3.06 -15.92 4.89
CA VAL A 15 3.91 -15.16 3.96
C VAL A 15 3.71 -13.66 4.13
N VAL A 16 2.46 -13.21 4.23
CA VAL A 16 2.16 -11.78 4.39
C VAL A 16 2.67 -11.25 5.75
N ALA A 17 2.76 -12.09 6.78
CA ALA A 17 3.36 -11.74 8.06
C ALA A 17 4.89 -11.93 8.10
N GLY A 18 5.54 -12.29 6.98
CA GLY A 18 6.98 -12.54 6.91
C GLY A 18 7.44 -13.79 7.66
N ARG A 19 6.52 -14.70 8.01
CA ARG A 19 6.80 -15.95 8.76
C ARG A 19 7.02 -17.17 7.87
N ALA A 20 6.87 -17.03 6.57
CA ALA A 20 7.09 -18.09 5.59
C ALA A 20 7.63 -17.49 4.28
N SER A 21 8.41 -18.29 3.54
CA SER A 21 8.90 -17.92 2.22
C SER A 21 7.82 -18.10 1.16
N TYR A 22 7.65 -17.10 0.28
CA TYR A 22 6.78 -17.18 -0.88
C TYR A 22 7.29 -18.19 -1.93
N ASP A 23 8.61 -18.27 -2.09
CA ASP A 23 9.25 -19.08 -3.14
C ASP A 23 9.15 -20.59 -2.86
N GLU A 24 8.91 -20.97 -1.61
CA GLU A 24 8.72 -22.37 -1.19
C GLU A 24 7.26 -22.85 -1.35
N LEU A 25 6.34 -21.97 -1.76
CA LEU A 25 4.94 -22.31 -1.96
C LEU A 25 4.68 -22.95 -3.33
N ASP A 26 3.69 -23.85 -3.38
CA ASP A 26 3.18 -24.33 -4.67
C ASP A 26 2.52 -23.20 -5.49
N PRO A 27 2.42 -23.35 -6.83
CA PRO A 27 1.92 -22.29 -7.70
C PRO A 27 0.52 -21.77 -7.35
N VAL A 28 -0.37 -22.64 -6.82
CA VAL A 28 -1.73 -22.24 -6.43
C VAL A 28 -1.67 -21.33 -5.21
N LYS A 29 -0.86 -21.68 -4.21
CA LYS A 29 -0.66 -20.83 -3.02
C LYS A 29 0.03 -19.52 -3.37
N GLN A 30 1.02 -19.53 -4.25
CA GLN A 30 1.66 -18.29 -4.72
C GLN A 30 0.65 -17.34 -5.39
N ALA A 31 -0.26 -17.88 -6.22
CA ALA A 31 -1.31 -17.07 -6.85
C ALA A 31 -2.23 -16.39 -5.81
N LEU A 32 -2.55 -17.08 -4.71
CA LEU A 32 -3.35 -16.52 -3.62
C LEU A 32 -2.60 -15.43 -2.84
N VAL A 33 -1.30 -15.60 -2.60
CA VAL A 33 -0.46 -14.55 -1.98
C VAL A 33 -0.43 -13.30 -2.86
N ARG A 34 -0.24 -13.45 -4.17
CA ARG A 34 -0.24 -12.31 -5.11
C ARG A 34 -1.58 -11.58 -5.09
N ALA A 35 -2.71 -12.30 -5.08
CA ALA A 35 -4.03 -11.68 -4.98
C ALA A 35 -4.20 -10.88 -3.67
N GLU A 36 -3.74 -11.43 -2.54
CA GLU A 36 -3.82 -10.74 -1.25
C GLU A 36 -2.90 -9.51 -1.17
N TRP A 37 -1.68 -9.59 -1.72
CA TRP A 37 -0.79 -8.43 -1.82
C TRP A 37 -1.39 -7.32 -2.68
N SER A 38 -1.93 -7.64 -3.87
CA SER A 38 -2.60 -6.65 -4.72
C SER A 38 -3.72 -5.94 -3.97
N ARG A 39 -4.61 -6.71 -3.32
CA ARG A 39 -5.71 -6.16 -2.51
C ARG A 39 -5.22 -5.24 -1.40
N ARG A 40 -4.18 -5.64 -0.66
CA ARG A 40 -3.62 -4.83 0.44
C ARG A 40 -2.98 -3.54 -0.06
N ILE A 41 -2.26 -3.59 -1.18
CA ILE A 41 -1.60 -2.42 -1.77
C ILE A 41 -2.65 -1.44 -2.31
N GLU A 42 -3.71 -1.93 -2.94
CA GLU A 42 -4.83 -1.07 -3.36
C GLU A 42 -5.45 -0.35 -2.16
N VAL A 43 -5.78 -1.09 -1.08
CA VAL A 43 -6.33 -0.49 0.15
C VAL A 43 -5.35 0.51 0.76
N ALA A 44 -4.07 0.15 0.90
CA ALA A 44 -3.06 1.03 1.47
C ALA A 44 -2.90 2.31 0.64
N ARG A 45 -2.91 2.23 -0.69
CA ARG A 45 -2.84 3.39 -1.58
C ARG A 45 -4.06 4.28 -1.46
N THR A 46 -5.26 3.72 -1.33
CA THR A 46 -6.51 4.51 -1.19
C THR A 46 -6.59 5.27 0.13
N GLN A 47 -5.85 4.82 1.15
CA GLN A 47 -5.78 5.44 2.47
C GLN A 47 -4.60 6.39 2.62
N LEU A 48 -3.72 6.48 1.62
CA LEU A 48 -2.49 7.25 1.70
C LEU A 48 -2.73 8.70 1.26
N ASP A 49 -2.58 9.64 2.20
CA ASP A 49 -2.58 11.07 1.94
C ASP A 49 -1.22 11.69 2.34
N LEU A 50 -0.26 11.61 1.42
CA LEU A 50 1.07 12.17 1.64
C LEU A 50 1.05 13.70 1.60
N GLU A 51 0.13 14.31 0.85
CA GLU A 51 -0.01 15.77 0.80
C GLU A 51 -0.40 16.33 2.17
N ALA A 52 -1.42 15.76 2.82
CA ALA A 52 -1.80 16.15 4.18
C ALA A 52 -0.65 15.97 5.17
N THR A 53 0.14 14.90 5.01
CA THR A 53 1.33 14.64 5.83
C THR A 53 2.38 15.74 5.64
N PHE A 54 2.73 16.07 4.39
CA PHE A 54 3.72 17.12 4.10
C PHE A 54 3.26 18.52 4.51
N LYS A 55 1.97 18.83 4.35
CA LYS A 55 1.37 20.07 4.86
C LYS A 55 1.50 20.18 6.37
N THR A 56 1.14 19.12 7.10
CA THR A 56 1.27 19.04 8.56
C THR A 56 2.72 19.23 9.02
N ASP A 57 3.67 18.62 8.31
CA ASP A 57 5.10 18.73 8.61
C ASP A 57 5.73 20.06 8.16
N GLY A 58 5.00 20.94 7.45
CA GLY A 58 5.56 22.17 6.89
C GLY A 58 6.60 21.93 5.80
N ARG A 59 6.56 20.77 5.13
CA ARG A 59 7.58 20.33 4.16
C ARG A 59 7.09 20.51 2.73
N SER A 60 7.96 21.00 1.85
CA SER A 60 7.73 20.96 0.41
C SER A 60 7.87 19.54 -0.14
N TRP A 61 7.13 19.22 -1.19
CA TRP A 61 7.21 17.94 -1.90
C TRP A 61 7.20 18.13 -3.42
N SER A 62 7.62 17.10 -4.14
CA SER A 62 7.54 17.04 -5.60
C SER A 62 6.57 15.95 -6.00
N GLU A 63 5.72 16.23 -6.97
CA GLU A 63 4.75 15.30 -7.53
C GLU A 63 4.75 15.38 -9.05
N ILE A 64 4.19 14.36 -9.70
CA ILE A 64 3.95 14.37 -11.13
C ILE A 64 2.52 14.84 -11.35
N ASP A 65 2.32 15.86 -12.17
CA ASP A 65 1.00 16.35 -12.55
C ASP A 65 0.32 15.47 -13.60
N GLU A 66 -0.89 15.87 -14.02
CA GLU A 66 -1.71 15.13 -14.98
C GLU A 66 -1.05 15.02 -16.37
N ASP A 67 -0.15 15.95 -16.71
CA ASP A 67 0.60 15.99 -17.98
C ASP A 67 1.94 15.24 -17.88
N GLY A 68 2.19 14.56 -16.76
CA GLY A 68 3.43 13.83 -16.53
C GLY A 68 4.63 14.72 -16.18
N GLN A 69 4.42 16.00 -15.89
CA GLN A 69 5.49 16.92 -15.52
C GLN A 69 5.72 16.93 -14.01
N VAL A 70 6.98 17.07 -13.61
CA VAL A 70 7.32 17.21 -12.19
C VAL A 70 7.02 18.64 -11.74
N VAL A 71 6.14 18.79 -10.75
CA VAL A 71 5.85 20.07 -10.09
C VAL A 71 6.34 20.05 -8.65
N GLN A 72 6.76 21.20 -8.14
CA GLN A 72 7.13 21.37 -6.75
C GLN A 72 6.00 22.08 -6.00
N ARG A 73 5.56 21.48 -4.89
CA ARG A 73 4.54 22.02 -3.99
C ARG A 73 5.18 22.46 -2.68
N ARG A 74 4.59 23.47 -2.06
CA ARG A 74 4.94 23.93 -0.72
C ARG A 74 3.65 24.14 0.08
N PRO A 75 3.63 23.85 1.39
CA PRO A 75 2.51 24.26 2.24
C PRO A 75 2.36 25.78 2.14
N SER A 76 1.21 26.27 1.69
CA SER A 76 0.91 27.71 1.64
C SER A 76 0.75 28.24 3.07
N ALA A 77 1.36 29.38 3.37
CA ALA A 77 1.22 30.06 4.66
C ALA A 77 -0.18 30.71 4.85
N ASP A 78 -1.05 30.65 3.85
CA ASP A 78 -2.26 31.49 3.76
C ASP A 78 -3.55 30.85 4.32
N ASP A 79 -3.47 29.72 5.02
CA ASP A 79 -4.63 29.15 5.75
C ASP A 79 -4.79 29.75 7.18
N ASP A 80 -4.00 30.79 7.49
CA ASP A 80 -4.08 31.60 8.72
C ASP A 80 -4.75 32.97 8.44
N SER A 81 -5.77 32.99 7.58
CA SER A 81 -6.71 34.12 7.52
C SER A 81 -7.70 34.02 8.69
N HIS A 82 -7.22 34.29 9.92
CA HIS A 82 -8.11 34.64 11.04
C HIS A 82 -8.63 36.06 10.80
N GLU A 83 -9.96 36.20 10.69
CA GLU A 83 -10.69 37.49 10.72
C GLU A 83 -10.34 38.33 11.95
#